data_AF-A0A0W0V6W8-F1
#
_entry.id   AF-A0A0W0V6W8-F1
#
_cell.length_a   1.000
_cell.length_b   1.000
_cell.length_c   1.000
_cell.angle_alpha   90.00
_cell.angle_beta   90.00
_cell.angle_gamma   90.00
#
_symmetry.space_group_name_H-M   'P 1'
#
loop_
_entity.id
_entity.type
_entity.pdbx_description
1 polymer ?
#
loop_
_entity_poly.entity_id
_entity_poly.type
_entity_poly.pdbx_seq_one_letter_code
_entity_poly.pdbx_strand_id
1 'polypeptide(L)'
;MIKKETITLALKKITDGRQLREMSESAQACQFNAIEDLSEESERCFAELQDYLQDYSWIYEEYTAVRKLKVNEELQEMLDRLKREGVSLGIAVGMIKAGEAEDPFSLRVNHYIAASCGNLPKEIIVNKSVRM
;
A
#
# COMPACT_ATOMS: atom_id res chain seq x y z
N MET A 1 16.67 18.52 19.37
CA MET A 1 15.62 17.53 19.12
C MET A 1 14.91 17.90 17.83
N ILE A 2 15.05 17.11 16.75
CA ILE A 2 14.30 17.35 15.51
C ILE A 2 12.86 16.91 15.80
N LYS A 3 11.91 17.85 15.86
CA LYS A 3 10.48 17.53 15.90
C LYS A 3 10.13 16.89 14.56
N LYS A 4 9.95 15.56 14.53
CA LYS A 4 9.34 14.88 13.38
C LYS A 4 7.89 15.35 13.32
N GLU A 5 7.53 16.10 12.29
CA GLU A 5 6.12 16.38 12.01
C GLU A 5 5.46 15.07 11.60
N THR A 6 4.50 14.60 12.39
CA THR A 6 3.69 13.43 12.08
C THR A 6 2.35 13.85 11.51
N ILE A 7 1.79 13.05 10.63
CA ILE A 7 0.43 13.19 10.10
C ILE A 7 -0.36 11.91 10.36
N THR A 8 -1.62 12.08 10.74
CA THR A 8 -2.59 10.99 10.87
C THR A 8 -3.30 10.79 9.55
N LEU A 9 -3.28 9.57 9.03
CA LEU A 9 -3.93 9.20 7.77
C LEU A 9 -5.03 8.18 8.05
N ALA A 10 -6.20 8.41 7.45
CA ALA A 10 -7.29 7.44 7.49
C ALA A 10 -6.91 6.18 6.71
N LEU A 11 -7.07 5.02 7.35
CA LEU A 11 -6.81 3.72 6.76
C LEU A 11 -8.11 3.15 6.20
N LYS A 12 -8.13 2.86 4.91
CA LYS A 12 -9.28 2.27 4.21
C LYS A 12 -9.02 0.79 3.99
N LYS A 13 -9.91 -0.07 4.48
CA LYS A 13 -9.88 -1.50 4.15
C LYS A 13 -10.12 -1.71 2.65
N ILE A 14 -9.30 -2.55 2.03
CA ILE A 14 -9.41 -2.92 0.62
C ILE A 14 -9.90 -4.36 0.53
N THR A 15 -10.92 -4.57 -0.30
CA THR A 15 -11.54 -5.88 -0.51
C THR A 15 -11.83 -6.16 -1.99
N ASP A 16 -11.39 -5.29 -2.88
CA ASP A 16 -11.69 -5.31 -4.31
C ASP A 16 -10.40 -5.10 -5.11
N GLY A 17 -10.07 -6.06 -5.97
CA GLY A 17 -8.82 -6.04 -6.75
C GLY A 17 -8.74 -4.87 -7.73
N ARG A 18 -9.88 -4.41 -8.26
CA ARG A 18 -9.92 -3.22 -9.11
C ARG A 18 -9.57 -1.96 -8.34
N GLN A 19 -10.15 -1.76 -7.16
CA GLN A 19 -9.81 -0.65 -6.28
C GLN A 19 -8.33 -0.69 -5.91
N LEU A 20 -7.78 -1.86 -5.62
CA LEU A 20 -6.36 -2.03 -5.31
C LEU A 20 -5.48 -1.56 -6.48
N ARG A 21 -5.76 -2.01 -7.71
CA ARG A 21 -5.07 -1.57 -8.93
C ARG A 21 -5.14 -0.06 -9.12
N GLU A 22 -6.34 0.51 -9.06
CA GLU A 22 -6.53 1.95 -9.29
C GLU A 22 -5.78 2.79 -8.25
N MET A 23 -5.73 2.32 -7.00
CA MET A 23 -4.94 2.97 -5.96
C MET A 23 -3.45 2.82 -6.22
N SER A 24 -2.96 1.64 -6.62
CA SER A 24 -1.53 1.41 -6.86
C SER A 24 -1.01 2.22 -8.06
N GLU A 25 -1.77 2.34 -9.14
CA GLU A 25 -1.41 3.16 -10.31
C GLU A 25 -1.29 4.66 -9.98
N SER A 26 -1.98 5.12 -8.94
CA SER A 26 -1.91 6.52 -8.50
C SER A 26 -0.74 6.82 -7.55
N ALA A 27 -0.01 5.79 -7.12
CA ALA A 27 1.07 5.93 -6.15
C ALA A 27 2.37 6.35 -6.85
N GLN A 28 3.08 7.32 -6.27
CA GLN A 28 4.44 7.66 -6.69
C GLN A 28 5.49 6.96 -5.82
N ALA A 29 5.09 6.53 -4.63
CA ALA A 29 5.85 5.63 -3.78
C ALA A 29 4.90 4.74 -2.98
N CYS A 30 5.41 3.60 -2.53
CA CYS A 30 4.68 2.65 -1.70
C CYS A 30 5.47 2.30 -0.44
N GLN A 31 4.75 2.01 0.65
CA GLN A 31 5.31 1.44 1.86
C GLN A 31 4.42 0.29 2.32
N PHE A 32 5.04 -0.80 2.76
CA PHE A 32 4.36 -2.00 3.21
C PHE A 32 4.74 -2.24 4.67
N ASN A 33 3.75 -2.43 5.54
CA ASN A 33 3.97 -2.76 6.93
C ASN A 33 2.91 -3.75 7.43
N ALA A 34 3.32 -4.69 8.26
CA ALA A 34 2.41 -5.47 9.10
C ALA A 34 2.34 -4.84 10.50
N ILE A 35 1.15 -4.79 11.10
CA ILE A 35 0.95 -4.18 12.43
C ILE A 35 1.30 -5.14 13.58
N GLU A 36 1.25 -6.43 13.31
CA GLU A 36 1.50 -7.50 14.26
C GLU A 36 2.28 -8.62 13.59
N ASP A 37 2.82 -9.53 14.40
CA ASP A 37 3.48 -10.72 13.90
C ASP A 37 2.45 -11.60 13.17
N LEU A 38 2.64 -11.73 11.86
CA LEU A 38 1.83 -12.57 11.01
C LEU A 38 2.35 -14.02 11.09
N SER A 39 1.51 -15.00 10.76
CA SER A 39 2.02 -16.37 10.55
C SER A 39 2.93 -16.39 9.32
N GLU A 40 3.85 -17.35 9.24
CA GLU A 40 4.75 -17.52 8.08
C GLU A 40 3.98 -17.55 6.74
N GLU A 41 2.83 -18.22 6.70
CA GLU A 41 1.98 -18.29 5.50
C GLU A 41 1.33 -16.92 5.17
N SER A 42 0.89 -16.19 6.18
CA SER A 42 0.36 -14.83 6.04
C SER A 42 1.43 -13.85 5.58
N GLU A 43 2.64 -13.93 6.14
CA GLU A 43 3.81 -13.15 5.72
C GLU A 43 4.14 -13.43 4.27
N ARG A 44 4.16 -14.69 3.85
CA ARG A 44 4.41 -15.07 2.46
C ARG A 44 3.35 -14.49 1.52
N CYS A 45 2.07 -14.64 1.85
CA CYS A 45 0.98 -14.06 1.05
C CYS A 45 1.07 -12.53 0.95
N PHE A 46 1.49 -11.84 2.02
CA PHE A 46 1.66 -10.39 2.01
C PHE A 46 2.90 -9.96 1.21
N ALA A 47 4.01 -10.70 1.32
CA ALA A 47 5.22 -10.47 0.55
C ALA A 47 4.97 -10.65 -0.96
N GLU A 48 4.26 -11.70 -1.36
CA GLU A 48 3.89 -11.92 -2.77
C GLU A 48 3.07 -10.75 -3.33
N LEU A 49 2.11 -10.22 -2.55
CA LEU A 49 1.35 -9.05 -2.96
C LEU A 49 2.24 -7.80 -3.08
N GLN A 50 3.16 -7.61 -2.13
CA GLN A 50 4.12 -6.52 -2.19
C GLN A 50 4.96 -6.59 -3.47
N ASP A 51 5.54 -7.74 -3.77
CA ASP A 51 6.38 -7.95 -4.96
C ASP A 51 5.58 -7.68 -6.23
N TYR A 52 4.36 -8.22 -6.33
CA TYR A 52 3.47 -7.97 -7.47
C TYR A 52 3.18 -6.48 -7.65
N LEU A 53 2.83 -5.76 -6.59
CA LEU A 53 2.51 -4.33 -6.68
C LEU A 53 3.74 -3.48 -7.02
N GLN A 54 4.93 -3.86 -6.53
CA GLN A 54 6.18 -3.19 -6.88
C GLN A 54 6.51 -3.40 -8.36
N ASP A 55 6.49 -4.65 -8.83
CA ASP A 55 6.75 -4.97 -10.24
C ASP A 55 5.74 -4.28 -11.17
N TYR A 56 4.47 -4.32 -10.81
CA TYR A 56 3.40 -3.68 -11.57
C TYR A 56 3.57 -2.16 -11.67
N SER A 57 4.09 -1.52 -10.62
CA SER A 57 4.27 -0.05 -10.58
C SER A 57 5.21 0.46 -11.68
N TRP A 58 6.12 -0.38 -12.18
CA TRP A 58 7.06 -0.01 -13.24
C TRP A 58 6.49 -0.14 -14.66
N ILE A 59 5.45 -0.95 -14.84
CA ILE A 59 5.00 -1.39 -16.18
C ILE A 59 3.53 -1.10 -16.47
N TYR A 60 2.76 -0.59 -15.52
CA TYR A 60 1.30 -0.44 -15.66
C TYR A 60 0.88 0.47 -16.83
N GLU A 61 1.73 1.41 -17.24
CA GLU A 61 1.45 2.31 -18.37
C GLU A 61 1.51 1.60 -19.73
N GLU A 62 2.26 0.50 -19.81
CA GLU A 62 2.37 -0.33 -21.01
C GLU A 62 1.19 -1.29 -21.17
N TYR A 63 0.34 -1.41 -20.13
CA TYR A 63 -0.80 -2.30 -20.14
C TYR A 63 -2.00 -1.67 -20.85
N THR A 64 -2.54 -2.41 -21.83
CA THR A 64 -3.83 -2.07 -22.43
C THR A 64 -4.95 -2.17 -21.40
N ALA A 65 -6.06 -1.45 -21.64
CA ALA A 65 -7.23 -1.50 -20.77
C ALA A 65 -7.74 -2.93 -20.52
N VAL A 66 -7.69 -3.82 -21.52
CA VAL A 66 -8.08 -5.23 -21.37
C VAL A 66 -7.11 -6.00 -20.47
N ARG A 67 -5.80 -5.77 -20.58
CA ARG A 67 -4.82 -6.41 -19.68
C ARG A 67 -5.01 -5.96 -18.24
N LYS A 68 -5.37 -4.69 -18.01
CA LYS A 68 -5.72 -4.17 -16.69
C LYS A 68 -6.93 -4.87 -16.06
N LEU A 69 -7.84 -5.43 -16.85
CA LEU A 69 -8.93 -6.26 -16.31
C LEU A 69 -8.40 -7.55 -15.67
N LYS A 70 -7.41 -8.20 -16.29
CA LYS A 70 -6.76 -9.39 -15.72
C LYS A 70 -6.00 -9.06 -14.44
N VAL A 71 -5.33 -7.91 -14.40
CA VAL A 71 -4.68 -7.42 -13.17
C VAL A 71 -5.69 -7.27 -12.03
N ASN A 72 -6.93 -6.82 -12.30
CA ASN A 72 -7.97 -6.76 -11.28
C ASN A 72 -8.30 -8.16 -10.72
N GLU A 73 -8.35 -9.19 -11.58
CA GLU A 73 -8.62 -10.58 -11.20
C GLU A 73 -7.48 -11.15 -10.36
N GLU A 74 -6.22 -10.98 -10.81
CA GLU A 74 -5.02 -11.44 -10.09
C GLU A 74 -4.91 -10.80 -8.70
N LEU A 75 -5.13 -9.48 -8.61
CA LEU A 75 -5.15 -8.77 -7.33
C LEU A 75 -6.31 -9.21 -6.42
N GLN A 76 -7.47 -9.55 -7.00
CA GLN A 76 -8.59 -10.10 -6.23
C GLN A 76 -8.22 -11.47 -5.64
N GLU A 77 -7.60 -12.35 -6.42
CA GLU A 77 -7.15 -13.65 -5.94
C GLU A 77 -6.12 -13.54 -4.80
N MET A 78 -5.20 -12.57 -4.88
CA MET A 78 -4.26 -12.27 -3.80
C MET A 78 -4.95 -11.76 -2.53
N LEU A 79 -5.93 -10.86 -2.67
CA LEU A 79 -6.75 -10.39 -1.54
C LEU A 79 -7.54 -11.54 -0.89
N ASP A 80 -8.08 -12.45 -1.70
CA ASP A 80 -8.83 -13.61 -1.23
C ASP A 80 -7.93 -14.62 -0.51
N ARG A 81 -6.67 -14.77 -0.94
CA ARG A 81 -5.64 -15.55 -0.23
C ARG A 81 -5.32 -14.95 1.13
N LEU A 82 -5.01 -13.65 1.20
CA LEU A 82 -4.78 -12.95 2.47
C LEU A 82 -5.96 -13.13 3.43
N LYS A 83 -7.20 -12.97 2.92
CA LYS A 83 -8.41 -13.16 3.72
C LYS A 83 -8.56 -14.59 4.25
N ARG A 84 -8.24 -15.61 3.45
CA ARG A 84 -8.26 -17.02 3.89
C ARG A 84 -7.27 -17.29 5.02
N GLU A 85 -6.11 -16.65 4.97
CA GLU A 85 -5.10 -16.69 6.03
C GLU A 85 -5.45 -15.79 7.24
N GLY A 86 -6.64 -15.16 7.24
CA GLY A 86 -7.10 -14.35 8.35
C GLY A 86 -6.49 -12.93 8.37
N VAL A 87 -5.97 -12.44 7.24
CA VAL A 87 -5.39 -11.10 7.08
C VAL A 87 -6.34 -10.17 6.33
N SER A 88 -6.43 -8.92 6.78
CA SER A 88 -7.06 -7.79 6.10
C SER A 88 -6.00 -6.81 5.62
N LEU A 89 -6.17 -6.31 4.40
CA LEU A 89 -5.35 -5.24 3.84
C LEU A 89 -6.04 -3.88 4.01
N GLY A 90 -5.29 -2.90 4.50
CA GLY A 90 -5.66 -1.49 4.49
C GLY A 90 -4.73 -0.66 3.61
N ILE A 91 -5.25 0.42 3.03
CA ILE A 91 -4.46 1.46 2.38
C ILE A 91 -4.76 2.82 2.99
N ALA A 92 -3.71 3.53 3.36
CA ALA A 92 -3.74 4.94 3.69
C ALA A 92 -2.93 5.71 2.65
N VAL A 93 -3.43 6.87 2.22
CA VAL A 93 -2.78 7.70 1.20
C VAL A 93 -2.30 8.99 1.87
N GLY A 94 -1.00 9.25 1.76
CA GLY A 94 -0.35 10.44 2.28
C GLY A 94 0.36 11.24 1.20
N MET A 95 0.69 12.49 1.52
CA MET A 95 1.63 13.29 0.75
C MET A 95 2.88 13.51 1.61
N ILE A 96 4.05 13.14 1.09
CA ILE A 96 5.33 13.47 1.72
C ILE A 96 6.05 14.55 0.92
N LYS A 97 6.81 15.40 1.61
CA LYS A 97 7.77 16.28 0.95
C LYS A 97 9.10 15.55 0.79
N ALA A 98 9.61 15.50 -0.43
CA ALA A 98 10.90 14.95 -0.80
C ALA A 98 11.70 16.01 -1.61
N GLY A 99 13.01 15.80 -1.76
CA GLY A 99 13.91 16.76 -2.41
C GLY A 99 14.62 17.68 -1.42
N GLU A 100 15.45 18.57 -1.96
CA GLU A 100 16.27 19.49 -1.18
C GLU A 100 15.41 20.52 -0.43
N ALA A 101 15.97 21.12 0.62
CA ALA A 101 15.24 22.08 1.47
C ALA A 101 14.77 23.32 0.70
N GLU A 102 15.48 23.69 -0.37
CA GLU A 102 15.21 24.88 -1.17
C GLU A 102 14.13 24.65 -2.24
N ASP A 103 13.93 23.40 -2.69
CA ASP A 103 12.92 23.04 -3.70
C ASP A 103 12.26 21.68 -3.41
N PRO A 104 11.40 21.60 -2.38
CA PRO A 104 10.74 20.35 -2.03
C PRO A 104 9.56 20.08 -2.97
N PHE A 105 9.49 18.87 -3.54
CA PHE A 105 8.32 18.38 -4.26
C PHE A 105 7.49 17.42 -3.40
N SER A 106 6.20 17.32 -3.71
CA SER A 106 5.27 16.45 -2.97
C SER A 106 5.05 15.13 -3.71
N LEU A 107 5.24 14.03 -3.00
CA LEU A 107 5.00 12.68 -3.50
C LEU A 107 3.78 12.06 -2.83
N ARG A 108 2.91 11.48 -3.65
CA ARG A 108 1.81 10.63 -3.18
C ARG A 108 2.34 9.27 -2.79
N VAL A 109 2.18 8.92 -1.52
CA VAL A 109 2.61 7.65 -0.93
C VAL A 109 1.39 6.83 -0.55
N ASN A 110 1.34 5.59 -1.02
CA ASN A 110 0.38 4.61 -0.53
C ASN A 110 1.05 3.76 0.56
N HIS A 111 0.45 3.76 1.75
CA HIS A 111 0.84 2.89 2.86
C HIS A 111 -0.09 1.68 2.89
N TYR A 112 0.44 0.52 2.53
CA TYR A 112 -0.24 -0.78 2.60
C TYR A 112 0.01 -1.40 3.97
N ILE A 113 -1.07 -1.73 4.65
CA ILE A 113 -1.06 -2.18 6.03
C ILE A 113 -1.74 -3.55 6.10
N ALA A 114 -0.97 -4.58 6.48
CA ALA A 114 -1.50 -5.89 6.81
C ALA A 114 -1.78 -6.00 8.31
N ALA A 115 -2.95 -6.51 8.66
CA ALA A 115 -3.32 -6.84 10.03
C ALA A 115 -4.28 -8.03 10.02
N SER A 116 -4.35 -8.76 11.11
CA SER A 116 -5.34 -9.82 11.31
C SER A 116 -6.77 -9.27 11.15
N CYS A 117 -7.67 -10.14 10.68
CA CYS A 117 -9.04 -9.79 10.37
C CYS A 117 -9.76 -9.21 11.60
N GLY A 118 -10.21 -7.96 11.48
CA GLY A 118 -10.89 -7.24 12.57
C GLY A 118 -9.98 -6.29 13.36
N ASN A 119 -8.65 -6.44 13.22
CA ASN A 119 -7.67 -5.62 13.94
C ASN A 119 -7.04 -4.52 13.07
N LEU A 120 -7.51 -4.35 11.84
CA LEU A 120 -7.10 -3.23 10.99
C LEU A 120 -7.47 -1.91 11.67
N PRO A 121 -6.52 -1.01 11.95
CA PRO A 121 -6.82 0.24 12.63
C PRO A 121 -7.62 1.17 11.70
N LYS A 122 -8.24 2.18 12.29
CA LYS A 122 -8.95 3.21 11.52
C LYS A 122 -8.00 4.24 10.92
N GLU A 123 -6.84 4.42 11.53
CA GLU A 123 -5.87 5.46 11.21
C GLU A 123 -4.46 4.96 11.46
N ILE A 124 -3.49 5.51 10.74
CA ILE A 124 -2.06 5.32 11.00
C ILE A 124 -1.37 6.67 11.18
N ILE A 125 -0.27 6.67 11.93
CA ILE A 125 0.57 7.86 12.12
C ILE A 125 1.85 7.66 11.31
N VAL A 126 2.12 8.58 10.40
CA VAL A 126 3.32 8.55 9.55
C VAL A 126 4.11 9.85 9.66
N ASN A 127 5.40 9.80 9.35
CA ASN A 127 6.23 10.99 9.30
C ASN A 127 5.92 11.78 8.01
N LYS A 128 5.66 13.08 8.14
CA LYS A 128 5.30 13.98 7.03
C LYS A 128 6.48 14.34 6.11
N SER A 129 7.70 14.04 6.54
CA SER A 129 8.93 14.29 5.80
C SER A 129 9.90 13.13 5.94
N VAL A 130 10.37 12.60 4.82
CA VAL A 130 11.59 11.79 4.75
C VAL A 130 12.61 12.69 4.06
N ARG A 131 13.58 13.21 4.81
CA ARG A 131 14.75 13.84 4.17
C ARG A 131 15.52 12.69 3.52
N MET A 132 15.54 12.66 2.19
CA MET A 132 16.48 11.85 1.42
C MET A 132 17.79 12.63 1.30
#